data_AF-A0A975XP22-F1
#
_entry.id   AF-A0A975XP22-F1
#
_cell.length_a   1.000
_cell.length_b   1.000
_cell.length_c   1.000
_cell.angle_alpha   90.00
_cell.angle_beta   90.00
_cell.angle_gamma   90.00
#
_symmetry.space_group_name_H-M   'P 1'
#
loop_
_entity.id
_entity.type
_entity.pdbx_description
1 polymer ?
#
loop_
_entity_poly.entity_id
_entity_poly.type
_entity_poly.pdbx_seq_one_letter_code
_entity_poly.pdbx_strand_id
1 'polypeptide(L)'
;MTKYKDYIQLKDVSHFWRWQKICSGDKKEALEYIEKKREKFFKRLDCEPSRENLLKLCPTVQAEAYILGFLVSKAYSPEEIEEKKRYYLSLEPLPEANISINRWKHEVKRRFSSAGFNDYPDCEFCLLDTYRKLGRFYF
;
A
#
# COMPACT_ATOMS: atom_id res chain seq x y z
N MET A 1 -11.52 -13.27 -21.63
CA MET A 1 -10.67 -12.10 -21.31
C MET A 1 -11.55 -11.08 -20.62
N THR A 2 -11.56 -11.08 -19.29
CA THR A 2 -12.39 -10.16 -18.51
C THR A 2 -11.83 -8.74 -18.64
N LYS A 3 -12.73 -7.79 -18.93
CA LYS A 3 -12.47 -6.38 -19.15
C LYS A 3 -11.93 -5.72 -17.87
N TYR A 4 -10.61 -5.73 -17.66
CA TYR A 4 -9.97 -4.87 -16.64
C TYR A 4 -9.62 -3.48 -17.17
N LYS A 5 -9.92 -3.19 -18.45
CA LYS A 5 -9.56 -1.94 -19.13
C LYS A 5 -10.25 -0.68 -18.61
N ASP A 6 -11.34 -0.81 -17.85
CA ASP A 6 -12.19 0.33 -17.52
C ASP A 6 -11.91 0.98 -16.16
N TYR A 7 -10.99 0.43 -15.33
CA TYR A 7 -11.00 0.82 -13.90
C TYR A 7 -9.84 1.66 -13.39
N ILE A 8 -8.70 1.77 -14.07
CA ILE A 8 -7.51 2.33 -13.40
C ILE A 8 -6.66 3.14 -14.38
N GLN A 9 -6.61 4.46 -14.18
CA GLN A 9 -5.64 5.31 -14.87
C GLN A 9 -4.26 5.06 -14.25
N LEU A 10 -3.17 5.17 -15.02
CA LEU A 10 -1.80 5.01 -14.53
C LEU A 10 -1.50 5.80 -13.24
N LYS A 11 -2.18 6.94 -13.08
CA LYS A 11 -2.09 7.82 -11.91
C LYS A 11 -2.59 7.18 -10.61
N ASP A 12 -3.39 6.12 -10.69
CA ASP A 12 -4.07 5.44 -9.59
C ASP A 12 -3.26 4.23 -9.06
N VAL A 13 -2.07 3.96 -9.65
CA VAL A 13 -1.12 2.95 -9.17
C VAL A 13 -0.02 3.64 -8.36
N SER A 14 -0.08 3.51 -7.04
CA SER A 14 0.84 4.19 -6.11
C SER A 14 2.33 3.98 -6.38
N HIS A 15 2.69 2.84 -6.95
CA HIS A 15 4.07 2.48 -7.19
C HIS A 15 4.46 2.50 -8.67
N PHE A 16 3.63 2.98 -9.60
CA PHE A 16 3.91 2.88 -11.04
C PHE A 16 5.35 3.28 -11.43
N TRP A 17 5.82 4.44 -10.96
CA TRP A 17 7.18 4.93 -11.24
C TRP A 17 8.28 4.01 -10.72
N ARG A 18 8.06 3.34 -9.58
CA ARG A 18 8.96 2.31 -9.07
C ARG A 18 9.00 1.10 -9.99
N TRP A 19 7.84 0.68 -10.52
CA TRP A 19 7.73 -0.47 -11.41
C TRP A 19 8.37 -0.16 -12.76
N GLN A 20 8.15 1.05 -13.29
CA GLN A 20 8.84 1.55 -14.46
C GLN A 20 10.36 1.54 -14.29
N LYS A 21 10.87 1.99 -13.13
CA LYS A 21 12.31 1.95 -12.83
C LYS A 21 12.86 0.52 -12.79
N ILE A 22 12.09 -0.44 -12.25
CA ILE A 22 12.46 -1.86 -12.23
C ILE A 22 12.51 -2.43 -13.65
N CYS A 23 11.58 -2.02 -14.51
CA CYS A 23 11.52 -2.40 -15.93
C CYS A 23 12.40 -1.51 -16.83
N SER A 24 13.57 -1.08 -16.34
CA SER A 24 14.55 -0.30 -17.11
C SER A 24 14.00 0.99 -17.77
N GLY A 25 12.90 1.55 -17.26
CA GLY A 25 12.24 2.72 -17.84
C GLY A 25 11.12 2.40 -18.84
N ASP A 26 10.91 1.15 -19.23
CA ASP A 26 9.87 0.76 -20.20
C ASP A 26 8.48 0.77 -19.55
N LYS A 27 7.60 1.63 -20.08
CA LYS A 27 6.23 1.77 -19.59
C LYS A 27 5.35 0.57 -19.93
N LYS A 28 5.54 -0.03 -21.10
CA LYS A 28 4.77 -1.18 -21.56
C LYS A 28 5.11 -2.39 -20.71
N GLU A 29 6.39 -2.64 -20.48
CA GLU A 29 6.83 -3.74 -19.62
C GLU A 29 6.35 -3.55 -18.16
N ALA A 30 6.41 -2.32 -17.64
CA ALA A 30 5.88 -2.01 -16.31
C ALA A 30 4.37 -2.29 -16.19
N LEU A 31 3.59 -1.91 -17.22
CA LEU A 31 2.16 -2.20 -17.30
C LEU A 31 1.87 -3.70 -17.36
N GLU A 32 2.57 -4.44 -18.20
CA GLU A 32 2.45 -5.90 -18.29
C GLU A 32 2.80 -6.58 -16.96
N TYR A 33 3.83 -6.08 -16.26
CA TYR A 33 4.21 -6.57 -14.94
C TYR A 33 3.13 -6.30 -13.87
N ILE A 34 2.53 -5.09 -13.87
CA ILE A 34 1.40 -4.74 -13.00
C ILE A 34 0.21 -5.68 -13.27
N GLU A 35 -0.20 -5.84 -14.53
CA GLU A 35 -1.32 -6.71 -14.90
C GLU A 35 -1.10 -8.16 -14.45
N LYS A 36 0.11 -8.70 -14.64
CA LYS A 36 0.45 -10.04 -14.16
C LYS A 36 0.34 -10.17 -12.64
N LYS A 37 0.70 -9.13 -11.90
CA LYS A 37 0.58 -9.11 -10.43
C LYS A 37 -0.88 -8.96 -9.98
N ARG A 38 -1.67 -8.17 -10.68
CA ARG A 38 -3.14 -8.05 -10.51
C ARG A 38 -3.85 -9.39 -10.69
N GLU A 39 -3.56 -10.12 -11.77
CA GLU A 39 -4.13 -11.45 -12.00
C GLU A 39 -3.79 -12.42 -10.87
N LYS A 40 -2.53 -12.41 -10.41
CA LYS A 40 -2.09 -13.25 -9.29
C LYS A 40 -2.73 -12.85 -7.97
N PHE A 41 -3.01 -11.56 -7.77
CA PHE A 41 -3.71 -11.07 -6.59
C PHE A 41 -5.14 -11.63 -6.54
N PHE A 42 -5.91 -11.50 -7.62
CA PHE A 42 -7.27 -12.04 -7.64
C PHE A 42 -7.35 -13.56 -7.61
N LYS A 43 -6.40 -14.27 -8.23
CA LYS A 43 -6.34 -15.74 -8.10
C LYS A 43 -6.13 -16.22 -6.65
N ARG A 44 -5.54 -15.39 -5.80
CA ARG A 44 -5.33 -15.70 -4.36
C ARG A 44 -6.51 -15.27 -3.50
N LEU A 45 -7.37 -14.37 -3.97
CA LEU A 45 -8.53 -13.90 -3.23
C LEU A 45 -9.72 -14.82 -3.54
N ASP A 46 -10.18 -15.55 -2.52
CA ASP A 46 -11.38 -16.39 -2.61
C ASP A 46 -12.68 -15.56 -2.47
N CYS A 47 -12.66 -14.32 -2.93
CA CYS A 47 -13.78 -13.38 -2.80
C CYS A 47 -13.92 -12.49 -4.03
N GLU A 48 -15.14 -11.98 -4.23
CA GLU A 48 -15.42 -11.02 -5.29
C GLU A 48 -14.60 -9.72 -5.08
N PRO A 49 -13.91 -9.22 -6.13
CA PRO A 49 -13.03 -8.07 -6.02
C PRO A 49 -13.79 -6.75 -6.05
N SER A 50 -14.55 -6.47 -4.98
CA SER A 50 -15.18 -5.17 -4.76
C SER A 50 -14.35 -4.31 -3.81
N ARG A 51 -14.44 -2.98 -3.94
CA ARG A 51 -13.79 -2.03 -3.02
C ARG A 51 -14.16 -2.34 -1.56
N GLU A 52 -15.44 -2.59 -1.31
CA GLU A 52 -15.94 -2.89 0.04
C GLU A 52 -15.37 -4.18 0.62
N ASN A 53 -15.19 -5.22 -0.21
CA ASN A 53 -14.59 -6.47 0.23
C ASN A 53 -13.09 -6.27 0.49
N LEU A 54 -12.39 -5.58 -0.40
CA LEU A 54 -10.96 -5.30 -0.26
C LEU A 54 -10.65 -4.53 1.04
N LEU A 55 -11.48 -3.55 1.41
CA LEU A 55 -11.31 -2.78 2.65
C LEU A 55 -11.56 -3.59 3.94
N LYS A 56 -12.18 -4.78 3.85
CA LYS A 56 -12.38 -5.69 4.98
C LYS A 56 -11.22 -6.68 5.17
N LEU A 57 -10.29 -6.75 4.21
CA LEU A 57 -9.15 -7.67 4.27
C LEU A 57 -8.10 -7.19 5.28
N CYS A 58 -7.11 -8.01 5.59
CA CYS A 58 -6.05 -7.60 6.51
C CYS A 58 -5.16 -6.49 5.88
N PRO A 59 -4.49 -5.64 6.69
CA PRO A 59 -3.73 -4.49 6.20
C PRO A 59 -2.69 -4.83 5.13
N THR A 60 -2.04 -5.99 5.23
CA THR A 60 -1.07 -6.45 4.22
C THR A 60 -1.70 -6.61 2.84
N VAL A 61 -2.91 -7.16 2.78
CA VAL A 61 -3.65 -7.38 1.54
C VAL A 61 -4.24 -6.07 1.03
N GLN A 62 -4.71 -5.19 1.93
CA GLN A 62 -5.13 -3.84 1.57
C GLN A 62 -3.99 -3.03 0.95
N ALA A 63 -2.79 -3.07 1.54
CA ALA A 63 -1.61 -2.41 1.00
C ALA A 63 -1.28 -2.91 -0.41
N GLU A 64 -1.31 -4.23 -0.63
CA GLU A 64 -1.12 -4.80 -1.98
C GLU A 64 -2.19 -4.29 -2.95
N ALA A 65 -3.44 -4.15 -2.52
CA ALA A 65 -4.51 -3.59 -3.33
C ALA A 65 -4.27 -2.11 -3.72
N TYR A 66 -3.77 -1.26 -2.81
CA TYR A 66 -3.34 0.11 -3.14
C TYR A 66 -2.10 0.15 -4.05
N ILE A 67 -1.14 -0.76 -3.84
CA ILE A 67 0.07 -0.89 -4.69
C ILE A 67 -0.32 -1.23 -6.13
N LEU A 68 -1.31 -2.09 -6.30
CA LEU A 68 -1.81 -2.53 -7.60
C LEU A 68 -2.88 -1.59 -8.17
N GLY A 69 -3.27 -0.53 -7.45
CA GLY A 69 -4.26 0.47 -7.88
C GLY A 69 -5.72 0.00 -7.84
N PHE A 70 -6.03 -1.10 -7.16
CA PHE A 70 -7.41 -1.52 -6.93
C PHE A 70 -8.15 -0.67 -5.90
N LEU A 71 -7.38 -0.06 -4.99
CA LEU A 71 -7.90 0.90 -4.03
C LEU A 71 -7.27 2.28 -4.31
N VAL A 72 -8.10 3.31 -4.15
CA VAL A 72 -7.72 4.71 -4.20
C VAL A 72 -7.82 5.28 -2.80
N SER A 73 -6.75 5.96 -2.36
CA SER A 73 -6.68 6.56 -1.04
C SER A 73 -7.67 7.71 -0.91
N LYS A 74 -8.20 7.89 0.30
CA LYS A 74 -8.96 9.09 0.67
C LYS A 74 -8.03 10.32 0.62
N ALA A 75 -8.60 11.48 0.31
CA ALA A 75 -7.96 12.77 0.53
C ALA A 75 -8.01 13.14 2.03
N TYR A 76 -6.86 13.44 2.61
CA TYR A 76 -6.73 13.85 4.00
C TYR A 76 -6.32 15.32 4.09
N SER A 77 -6.88 16.03 5.06
CA SER A 77 -6.39 17.34 5.48
C SER A 77 -5.03 17.21 6.19
N PRO A 78 -4.20 18.27 6.19
CA PRO A 78 -2.95 18.30 6.96
C PRO A 78 -3.15 17.97 8.45
N GLU A 79 -4.27 18.40 9.03
CA GLU A 79 -4.63 18.15 10.43
C GLU A 79 -4.90 16.66 10.69
N GLU A 80 -5.68 16.00 9.82
CA GLU A 80 -5.93 14.56 9.92
C GLU A 80 -4.63 13.76 9.75
N ILE A 81 -3.73 14.18 8.86
CA ILE A 81 -2.42 13.53 8.67
C ILE A 81 -1.57 13.64 9.95
N GLU A 82 -1.50 14.82 10.55
CA GLU A 82 -0.74 15.01 11.78
C GLU A 82 -1.37 14.25 12.97
N GLU A 83 -2.70 14.15 13.03
CA GLU A 83 -3.40 13.31 14.01
C GLU A 83 -3.02 11.83 13.83
N LYS A 84 -3.07 11.31 12.60
CA LYS A 84 -2.66 9.93 12.27
C LYS A 84 -1.20 9.68 12.66
N LYS A 85 -0.32 10.64 12.41
CA LYS A 85 1.10 10.54 12.78
C LYS A 85 1.28 10.43 14.29
N ARG A 86 0.60 11.26 15.07
CA ARG A 86 0.63 11.21 16.55
C ARG A 86 0.09 9.88 17.06
N TYR A 87 -1.01 9.41 16.49
CA TYR A 87 -1.57 8.08 16.78
C TYR A 87 -0.50 6.99 16.58
N TYR A 88 0.11 6.89 15.40
CA TYR A 88 1.13 5.87 15.14
C TYR A 88 2.37 5.98 16.04
N LEU A 89 2.81 7.21 16.36
CA LEU A 89 3.94 7.44 17.26
C LEU A 89 3.65 7.03 18.72
N SER A 90 2.37 7.02 19.13
CA SER A 90 1.95 6.54 20.46
C SER A 90 1.84 5.03 20.57
N LEU A 91 1.80 4.31 19.44
CA LEU A 91 1.72 2.85 19.45
C LEU A 91 3.10 2.23 19.72
N GLU A 92 3.07 1.04 20.29
CA GLU A 92 4.23 0.14 20.38
C GLU A 92 4.11 -0.99 19.34
N PRO A 93 5.23 -1.50 18.82
CA PRO A 93 5.22 -2.69 17.98
C PRO A 93 4.65 -3.88 18.74
N LEU A 94 3.97 -4.78 18.03
CA LEU A 94 3.47 -5.99 18.66
C LEU A 94 4.65 -6.95 18.97
N PRO A 95 4.57 -7.78 20.03
CA PRO A 95 5.65 -8.69 20.39
C PRO A 95 6.11 -9.60 19.24
N GLU A 96 5.17 -10.04 18.40
CA GLU A 96 5.40 -10.93 17.26
C GLU A 96 6.22 -10.26 16.15
N ALA A 97 6.26 -8.94 16.10
CA ALA A 97 7.04 -8.19 15.13
C ALA A 97 8.55 -8.27 15.42
N ASN A 98 8.96 -8.57 16.66
CA ASN A 98 10.36 -8.63 17.07
C ASN A 98 11.20 -7.40 16.61
N ILE A 99 10.63 -6.20 16.77
CA ILE A 99 11.31 -4.93 16.46
C ILE A 99 11.34 -4.04 17.71
N SER A 100 12.41 -3.26 17.85
CA SER A 100 12.51 -2.30 18.95
C SER A 100 11.57 -1.11 18.74
N ILE A 101 11.17 -0.46 19.84
CA ILE A 101 10.37 0.78 19.79
C ILE A 101 11.06 1.89 18.99
N ASN A 102 12.40 1.96 19.05
CA ASN A 102 13.17 2.94 18.28
C ASN A 102 13.09 2.65 16.77
N ARG A 103 13.15 1.36 16.39
CA ARG A 103 12.99 0.95 15.00
C ARG A 103 11.57 1.25 14.50
N TRP A 104 10.55 0.98 15.31
CA TRP A 104 9.16 1.35 15.02
C TRP A 104 9.00 2.86 14.79
N LYS A 105 9.42 3.70 15.74
CA LYS A 105 9.33 5.16 15.64
C LYS A 105 10.10 5.72 14.43
N HIS A 106 11.25 5.12 14.09
CA HIS A 106 11.98 5.48 12.88
C HIS A 106 11.16 5.19 11.62
N GLU A 107 10.56 4.01 11.53
CA GLU A 107 9.75 3.62 10.37
C GLU A 107 8.51 4.51 10.22
N VAL A 108 7.81 4.84 11.32
CA VAL A 108 6.70 5.81 11.30
C VAL A 108 7.16 7.13 10.69
N LYS A 109 8.23 7.74 11.20
CA LYS A 109 8.74 9.01 10.66
C LYS A 109 9.12 8.90 9.17
N ARG A 110 9.82 7.82 8.80
CA ARG A 110 10.27 7.57 7.42
C ARG A 110 9.10 7.53 6.44
N ARG A 111 7.98 6.92 6.84
CA ARG A 111 6.79 6.75 6.00
C ARG A 111 6.05 8.06 5.78
N PHE A 112 5.83 8.85 6.83
CA PHE A 112 5.23 10.18 6.71
C PHE A 112 6.10 11.20 5.94
N SER A 113 7.38 10.91 5.74
CA SER A 113 8.30 11.70 4.91
C SER A 113 8.54 11.11 3.51
N SER A 114 7.82 10.06 3.11
CA SER A 114 8.02 9.44 1.80
C SER A 114 7.54 10.37 0.68
N ALA A 115 8.27 10.39 -0.44
CA ALA A 115 7.96 11.27 -1.56
C ALA A 115 6.57 11.04 -2.18
N GLY A 116 5.97 9.87 -1.97
CA GLY A 116 4.63 9.51 -2.45
C GLY A 116 3.57 9.42 -1.35
N PHE A 117 3.88 9.87 -0.12
CA PHE A 117 2.95 9.74 1.00
C PHE A 117 1.62 10.46 0.74
N ASN A 118 1.68 11.70 0.25
CA ASN A 118 0.49 12.52 0.02
C ASN A 118 -0.41 11.97 -1.09
N ASP A 119 0.15 11.23 -2.04
CA ASP A 119 -0.61 10.63 -3.13
C ASP A 119 -1.39 9.39 -2.64
N TYR A 120 -0.84 8.64 -1.68
CA TYR A 120 -1.40 7.37 -1.20
C TYR A 120 -1.25 7.15 0.32
N PRO A 121 -1.82 8.03 1.16
CA PRO A 121 -1.65 7.94 2.61
C PRO A 121 -2.24 6.65 3.19
N ASP A 122 -3.37 6.15 2.68
CA ASP A 122 -3.97 4.90 3.16
C ASP A 122 -3.08 3.69 2.89
N CYS A 123 -2.35 3.69 1.77
CA CYS A 123 -1.36 2.67 1.50
C CYS A 123 -0.27 2.69 2.59
N GLU A 124 0.27 3.86 2.89
CA GLU A 124 1.34 4.02 3.89
C GLU A 124 0.86 3.65 5.30
N PHE A 125 -0.39 3.94 5.65
CA PHE A 125 -1.01 3.49 6.90
C PHE A 125 -1.13 1.96 6.97
N CYS A 126 -1.61 1.31 5.90
CA CYS A 126 -1.65 -0.15 5.83
C CYS A 126 -0.25 -0.77 5.98
N LEU A 127 0.77 -0.13 5.40
CA LEU A 127 2.16 -0.56 5.56
C LEU A 127 2.65 -0.43 7.00
N LEU A 128 2.33 0.67 7.68
CA LEU A 128 2.63 0.82 9.11
C LEU A 128 1.94 -0.24 9.95
N ASP A 129 0.66 -0.53 9.70
CA ASP A 129 -0.07 -1.58 10.41
C ASP A 129 0.55 -2.97 10.19
N THR A 130 0.93 -3.30 8.95
CA THR A 130 1.64 -4.54 8.61
C THR A 130 3.00 -4.61 9.32
N TYR A 131 3.78 -3.54 9.28
CA TYR A 131 5.11 -3.50 9.90
C TYR A 131 5.02 -3.63 11.42
N ARG A 132 4.05 -2.95 12.05
CA ARG A 132 3.80 -3.03 13.49
C ARG A 132 3.49 -4.45 13.94
N LYS A 133 2.79 -5.22 13.10
CA LYS A 133 2.36 -6.59 13.41
C LYS A 133 3.41 -7.65 13.07
N LEU A 134 4.13 -7.48 11.96
CA LEU A 134 4.98 -8.55 11.40
C LEU A 134 6.48 -8.23 11.43
N GLY A 135 6.87 -6.98 11.71
CA GLY A 135 8.27 -6.53 11.71
C GLY A 135 8.91 -6.45 10.33
N ARG A 136 8.16 -6.78 9.27
CA ARG A 136 8.61 -6.80 7.88
C ARG A 136 7.46 -6.52 6.91
N PHE A 137 7.82 -6.09 5.72
CA PHE A 137 6.88 -5.97 4.61
C PHE A 137 6.95 -7.21 3.71
N TYR A 138 5.81 -7.60 3.15
CA TYR A 138 5.73 -8.65 2.13
C TYR A 138 5.22 -7.99 0.84
N PHE A 139 6.07 -7.90 -0.18
CA PHE A 139 5.73 -7.38 -1.51
C PHE A 139 6.34 -8.27 -2.60
#